data_AF-A0A1X0FA56-F1
#
_entry.id   AF-A0A1X0FA56-F1
#
_cell.length_a   1.000
_cell.length_b   1.000
_cell.length_c   1.000
_cell.angle_alpha   90.00
_cell.angle_beta   90.00
_cell.angle_gamma   90.00
#
_symmetry.space_group_name_H-M   'P 1'
#
loop_
_entity.id
_entity.type
_entity.pdbx_description
1 polymer ?
#
loop_
_entity_poly.entity_id
_entity_poly.type
_entity_poly.pdbx_seq_one_letter_code
_entity_poly.pdbx_strand_id
1 'polypeptide(L)'
;MELAWEPMREPDVESVWKTLLRPIASEMRTGAVELAELAVTRVQAEMPMLFPDPQSVRENVVSTAASIRQLADIIDVAGDPRGVELPAPTAALARAGVQRQIPLASLMRFYRVTHELLWQWVWDRITTAAIGQKQQADALRLVSSWMFGYVDAALNRAEQAYEAERESWLRNTAAARTDAIDDILAQRERDPQRASKRLRYDVNRHHVGVVAWVDAIPESGDAQSVLSEALTILGREMGGETTLIHPAGSLAAFGWISRQSTFATIAFASVADGAGGPELPDGVRVGIGEAGHGLQGFRSTHLEASSARRVASLAGTRAGALTRYRDVAIPALASCDAEQAASFVL
;
A
#
# COMPACT_ATOMS: atom_id res chain seq x y z
N MET A 1 -12.33 -44.10 0.43
CA MET A 1 -11.81 -42.73 0.60
C MET A 1 -12.68 -42.10 1.67
N GLU A 2 -12.15 -41.97 2.88
CA GLU A 2 -12.88 -41.41 4.02
C GLU A 2 -13.23 -39.93 3.76
N LEU A 3 -14.48 -39.56 4.04
CA LEU A 3 -15.03 -38.23 3.81
C LEU A 3 -14.46 -37.25 4.85
N ALA A 4 -13.85 -36.14 4.42
CA ALA A 4 -13.12 -35.23 5.31
C ALA A 4 -14.01 -34.15 5.96
N TRP A 5 -15.19 -33.86 5.40
CA TRP A 5 -16.06 -32.80 5.90
C TRP A 5 -17.13 -33.33 6.86
N GLU A 6 -17.06 -32.89 8.12
CA GLU A 6 -17.83 -33.41 9.26
C GLU A 6 -19.37 -33.50 9.08
N PRO A 7 -20.04 -32.60 8.32
CA PRO A 7 -21.47 -32.71 7.99
C PRO A 7 -21.84 -33.91 7.09
N MET A 8 -20.88 -34.67 6.55
CA MET A 8 -21.10 -35.77 5.60
C MET A 8 -21.21 -37.17 6.20
N ARG A 9 -21.18 -37.31 7.53
CA ARG A 9 -21.17 -38.63 8.18
C ARG A 9 -22.54 -39.36 8.16
N GLU A 10 -23.57 -38.78 7.55
CA GLU A 10 -24.88 -39.43 7.39
C GLU A 10 -24.95 -40.25 6.08
N PRO A 11 -25.43 -41.51 6.10
CA PRO A 11 -25.46 -42.37 4.90
C PRO A 11 -26.27 -41.81 3.71
N ASP A 12 -27.36 -41.10 3.99
CA ASP A 12 -28.19 -40.44 2.98
C ASP A 12 -27.43 -39.31 2.26
N VAL A 13 -26.50 -38.65 2.97
CA VAL A 13 -25.69 -37.54 2.45
C VAL A 13 -24.59 -38.03 1.50
N GLU A 14 -23.97 -39.17 1.80
CA GLU A 14 -22.97 -39.78 0.92
C GLU A 14 -23.56 -40.20 -0.44
N SER A 15 -24.79 -40.72 -0.44
CA SER A 15 -25.51 -41.11 -1.66
C SER A 15 -25.80 -39.88 -2.54
N VAL A 16 -26.35 -38.81 -1.96
CA VAL A 16 -26.63 -37.55 -2.67
C VAL A 16 -25.35 -36.95 -3.25
N TRP A 17 -24.25 -36.95 -2.49
CA TRP A 17 -22.98 -36.40 -2.97
C TRP A 17 -22.45 -37.16 -4.20
N LYS A 18 -22.45 -38.50 -4.12
CA LYS A 18 -21.95 -39.35 -5.21
C LYS A 18 -22.83 -39.31 -6.46
N THR A 19 -24.15 -39.29 -6.30
CA THR A 19 -25.09 -39.43 -7.42
C THR A 19 -25.43 -38.10 -8.08
N LEU A 20 -25.27 -36.97 -7.38
CA LEU A 20 -25.65 -35.65 -7.89
C LEU A 20 -24.49 -34.66 -7.94
N LEU A 21 -23.79 -34.44 -6.82
CA LEU A 21 -22.80 -33.37 -6.72
C LEU A 21 -21.50 -33.69 -7.46
N ARG A 22 -21.07 -34.96 -7.51
CA ARG A 22 -19.95 -35.39 -8.35
C ARG A 22 -20.16 -35.17 -9.85
N PRO A 23 -21.30 -35.59 -10.46
CA PRO A 23 -21.60 -35.24 -11.85
C PRO A 23 -21.59 -33.74 -12.12
N ILE A 24 -22.20 -32.94 -11.23
CA ILE A 24 -22.22 -31.48 -11.33
C ILE A 24 -20.79 -30.91 -11.27
N ALA A 25 -19.94 -31.42 -10.38
CA ALA A 25 -18.54 -31.02 -10.32
C ALA A 25 -17.79 -31.36 -11.62
N SER A 26 -18.05 -32.51 -12.23
CA SER A 26 -17.47 -32.86 -13.53
C SER A 26 -17.92 -31.94 -14.66
N GLU A 27 -19.20 -31.56 -14.69
CA GLU A 27 -19.72 -30.56 -15.64
C GLU A 27 -19.05 -29.20 -15.40
N MET A 28 -18.95 -28.76 -14.13
CA MET A 28 -18.31 -27.51 -13.74
C MET A 28 -16.83 -27.45 -14.13
N ARG A 29 -16.09 -28.55 -13.94
CA ARG A 29 -14.69 -28.67 -14.33
C ARG A 29 -14.52 -28.51 -15.85
N THR A 30 -15.42 -29.14 -16.62
CA THR A 30 -15.40 -29.11 -18.09
C THR A 30 -15.79 -27.72 -18.62
N GLY A 31 -16.81 -27.10 -18.02
CA GLY A 31 -17.31 -25.76 -18.35
C GLY A 31 -16.59 -24.60 -17.66
N ALA A 32 -15.45 -24.84 -17.00
CA ALA A 32 -14.82 -23.84 -16.14
C ALA A 32 -14.45 -22.54 -16.86
N VAL A 33 -14.07 -22.61 -18.14
CA VAL A 33 -13.74 -21.41 -18.94
C VAL A 33 -14.99 -20.61 -19.26
N GLU A 34 -16.07 -21.26 -19.71
CA GLU A 34 -17.34 -20.60 -20.02
C GLU A 34 -17.94 -19.92 -18.78
N LEU A 35 -17.91 -20.61 -17.62
CA LEU A 35 -18.34 -20.03 -16.35
C LEU A 35 -17.47 -18.86 -15.91
N ALA A 36 -16.17 -18.94 -16.14
CA ALA A 36 -15.25 -17.84 -15.86
C ALA A 36 -15.52 -16.62 -16.75
N GLU A 37 -15.77 -16.83 -18.05
CA GLU A 37 -16.13 -15.76 -18.98
C GLU A 37 -17.43 -15.08 -18.58
N LEU A 38 -18.45 -15.84 -18.18
CA LEU A 38 -19.71 -15.30 -17.69
C LEU A 38 -19.51 -14.46 -16.41
N ALA A 39 -18.74 -14.98 -15.46
CA ALA A 39 -18.43 -14.27 -14.21
C ALA A 39 -17.65 -12.99 -14.47
N VAL A 40 -16.59 -13.05 -15.28
CA VAL A 40 -15.77 -11.88 -15.62
C VAL A 40 -16.60 -10.85 -16.37
N THR A 41 -17.45 -11.25 -17.31
CA THR A 41 -18.35 -10.33 -18.04
C THR A 41 -19.30 -9.62 -17.08
N ARG A 42 -19.90 -10.35 -16.14
CA ARG A 42 -20.78 -9.77 -15.11
C ARG A 42 -20.02 -8.78 -14.22
N VAL A 43 -18.85 -9.15 -13.72
CA VAL A 43 -18.04 -8.27 -12.87
C VAL A 43 -17.53 -7.06 -13.67
N GLN A 44 -17.21 -7.21 -14.95
CA GLN A 44 -16.80 -6.09 -15.80
C GLN A 44 -17.92 -5.05 -15.98
N ALA A 45 -19.17 -5.50 -16.11
CA ALA A 45 -20.33 -4.61 -16.18
C ALA A 45 -20.57 -3.87 -14.84
N GLU A 46 -20.40 -4.55 -13.70
CA GLU A 46 -20.57 -3.94 -12.37
C GLU A 46 -19.38 -3.07 -11.96
N MET A 47 -18.16 -3.42 -12.39
CA MET A 47 -16.88 -2.94 -11.86
C MET A 47 -15.84 -2.75 -12.98
N PRO A 48 -16.05 -1.82 -13.93
CA PRO A 48 -15.16 -1.66 -15.09
C PRO A 48 -13.73 -1.27 -14.70
N MET A 49 -13.53 -0.63 -13.54
CA MET A 49 -12.21 -0.21 -13.05
C MET A 49 -11.26 -1.39 -12.76
N LEU A 50 -11.78 -2.61 -12.55
CA LEU A 50 -10.96 -3.81 -12.38
C LEU A 50 -10.34 -4.30 -13.70
N PHE A 51 -10.81 -3.78 -14.84
CA PHE A 51 -10.45 -4.25 -16.17
C PHE A 51 -10.02 -3.07 -17.06
N PRO A 52 -8.87 -2.43 -16.79
CA PRO A 52 -8.42 -1.26 -17.53
C PRO A 52 -8.11 -1.55 -19.00
N ASP A 53 -7.89 -2.81 -19.36
CA ASP A 53 -7.50 -3.23 -20.70
C ASP A 53 -7.96 -4.67 -21.02
N PRO A 54 -7.98 -5.09 -22.29
CA PRO A 54 -8.38 -6.44 -22.69
C PRO A 54 -7.50 -7.56 -22.13
N GLN A 55 -6.24 -7.28 -21.80
CA GLN A 55 -5.34 -8.26 -21.21
C GLN A 55 -5.76 -8.57 -19.77
N SER A 56 -6.14 -7.56 -19.00
CA SER A 56 -6.68 -7.71 -17.63
C SER A 56 -7.95 -8.58 -17.62
N VAL A 57 -8.82 -8.47 -18.62
CA VAL A 57 -9.99 -9.37 -18.78
C VAL A 57 -9.55 -10.82 -18.95
N ARG A 58 -8.61 -11.08 -19.87
CA ARG A 58 -8.08 -12.44 -20.13
C ARG A 58 -7.44 -13.05 -18.89
N GLU A 59 -6.65 -12.28 -18.15
CA GLU A 59 -6.00 -12.73 -16.91
C GLU A 59 -7.02 -13.12 -15.84
N ASN A 60 -8.09 -12.34 -15.70
CA ASN A 60 -9.19 -12.66 -14.80
C ASN A 60 -9.96 -13.92 -15.23
N VAL A 61 -10.19 -14.14 -16.54
CA VAL A 61 -10.81 -15.38 -17.02
C VAL A 61 -9.94 -16.59 -16.69
N VAL A 62 -8.63 -16.51 -16.93
CA VAL A 62 -7.68 -17.59 -16.61
C VAL A 62 -7.68 -17.90 -15.11
N SER A 63 -7.64 -16.87 -14.27
CA SER A 63 -7.69 -17.01 -12.81
C SER A 63 -9.00 -17.62 -12.33
N THR A 64 -10.14 -17.08 -12.77
CA THR A 64 -11.45 -17.58 -12.36
C THR A 64 -11.67 -19.01 -12.82
N ALA A 65 -11.25 -19.37 -14.03
CA ALA A 65 -11.34 -20.74 -14.53
C ALA A 65 -10.46 -21.70 -13.71
N ALA A 66 -9.28 -21.27 -13.24
CA ALA A 66 -8.44 -22.06 -12.36
C ALA A 66 -9.13 -22.30 -11.00
N SER A 67 -9.73 -21.27 -10.39
CA SER A 67 -10.48 -21.40 -9.14
C SER A 67 -11.72 -22.28 -9.29
N ILE A 68 -12.44 -22.20 -10.41
CA ILE A 68 -13.61 -23.06 -10.68
C ILE A 68 -13.19 -24.53 -10.80
N ARG A 69 -12.09 -24.84 -11.51
CA ARG A 69 -11.56 -26.21 -11.59
C ARG A 69 -11.16 -26.74 -10.22
N GLN A 70 -10.47 -25.94 -9.43
CA GLN A 70 -10.08 -26.31 -8.08
C GLN A 70 -11.31 -26.58 -7.20
N LEU A 71 -12.33 -25.71 -7.24
CA LEU A 71 -13.58 -25.94 -6.53
C LEU A 71 -14.24 -27.26 -6.94
N ALA A 72 -14.30 -27.55 -8.25
CA ALA A 72 -14.82 -28.81 -8.76
C ALA A 72 -13.99 -30.02 -8.27
N ASP A 73 -12.67 -29.91 -8.22
CA ASP A 73 -11.78 -30.97 -7.73
C ASP A 73 -12.01 -31.28 -6.25
N ILE A 74 -12.21 -30.24 -5.41
CA ILE A 74 -12.49 -30.44 -3.98
C ILE A 74 -13.89 -31.07 -3.80
N ILE A 75 -14.89 -30.67 -4.60
CA ILE A 75 -16.22 -31.30 -4.56
C ILE A 75 -16.13 -32.77 -4.97
N ASP A 76 -15.41 -33.09 -6.04
CA ASP A 76 -15.30 -34.46 -6.57
C ASP A 76 -14.74 -35.43 -5.52
N VAL A 77 -13.75 -35.00 -4.74
CA VAL A 77 -13.15 -35.83 -3.67
C VAL A 77 -13.87 -35.70 -2.31
N ALA A 78 -14.96 -34.94 -2.23
CA ALA A 78 -15.64 -34.63 -0.96
C ALA A 78 -14.68 -34.04 0.09
N GLY A 79 -13.79 -33.17 -0.37
CA GLY A 79 -12.79 -32.50 0.46
C GLY A 79 -13.41 -31.45 1.37
N ASP A 80 -12.69 -31.10 2.43
CA ASP A 80 -13.05 -29.98 3.30
C ASP A 80 -12.98 -28.67 2.47
N PRO A 81 -14.09 -27.91 2.34
CA PRO A 81 -14.08 -26.65 1.60
C PRO A 81 -13.10 -25.61 2.17
N ARG A 82 -12.72 -25.74 3.45
CA ARG A 82 -11.78 -24.83 4.14
C ARG A 82 -10.32 -25.07 3.76
N GLY A 83 -10.02 -26.22 3.16
CA GLY A 83 -8.68 -26.60 2.71
C GLY A 83 -8.26 -26.00 1.36
N VAL A 84 -9.09 -25.17 0.72
CA VAL A 84 -8.79 -24.53 -0.57
C VAL A 84 -7.48 -23.74 -0.52
N GLU A 85 -6.62 -23.80 -1.53
CA GLU A 85 -5.49 -22.87 -1.64
C GLU A 85 -5.72 -21.85 -2.74
N LEU A 86 -5.04 -20.70 -2.71
CA LEU A 86 -5.17 -19.71 -3.77
C LEU A 86 -4.44 -20.20 -5.03
N PRO A 87 -5.10 -20.39 -6.18
CA PRO A 87 -4.40 -20.79 -7.40
C PRO A 87 -3.32 -19.79 -7.81
N ALA A 88 -2.23 -20.27 -8.40
CA ALA A 88 -1.11 -19.42 -8.82
C ALA A 88 -1.52 -18.23 -9.71
N PRO A 89 -2.44 -18.36 -10.68
CA PRO A 89 -2.94 -17.21 -11.45
C PRO A 89 -3.65 -16.16 -10.59
N THR A 90 -4.39 -16.60 -9.58
CA THR A 90 -5.12 -15.71 -8.66
C THR A 90 -4.17 -14.98 -7.73
N ALA A 91 -3.14 -15.66 -7.23
CA ALA A 91 -2.05 -15.02 -6.50
C ALA A 91 -1.32 -13.97 -7.36
N ALA A 92 -1.10 -14.25 -8.64
CA ALA A 92 -0.52 -13.27 -9.56
C ALA A 92 -1.40 -12.02 -9.76
N LEU A 93 -2.72 -12.20 -9.86
CA LEU A 93 -3.67 -11.08 -9.92
C LEU A 93 -3.70 -10.25 -8.62
N ALA A 94 -3.60 -10.89 -7.45
CA ALA A 94 -3.47 -10.15 -6.19
C ALA A 94 -2.23 -9.24 -6.19
N ARG A 95 -1.09 -9.76 -6.68
CA ARG A 95 0.14 -8.96 -6.84
C ARG A 95 0.00 -7.79 -7.80
N ALA A 96 -0.58 -8.02 -8.97
CA ALA A 96 -0.87 -6.95 -9.92
C ALA A 96 -1.86 -5.93 -9.34
N GLY A 97 -2.84 -6.38 -8.55
CA GLY A 97 -3.81 -5.55 -7.86
C GLY A 97 -3.16 -4.58 -6.87
N VAL A 98 -2.23 -5.07 -6.03
CA VAL A 98 -1.44 -4.22 -5.11
C VAL A 98 -0.67 -3.14 -5.88
N GLN A 99 0.03 -3.53 -6.95
CA GLN A 99 0.84 -2.59 -7.75
C GLN A 99 0.00 -1.52 -8.45
N ARG A 100 -1.22 -1.88 -8.87
CA ARG A 100 -2.22 -0.99 -9.48
C ARG A 100 -3.09 -0.26 -8.45
N GLN A 101 -2.86 -0.48 -7.16
CA GLN A 101 -3.62 0.12 -6.05
C GLN A 101 -5.13 -0.16 -6.12
N ILE A 102 -5.51 -1.35 -6.60
CA ILE A 102 -6.90 -1.79 -6.63
C ILE A 102 -7.38 -1.98 -5.17
N PRO A 103 -8.50 -1.37 -4.75
CA PRO A 103 -8.99 -1.56 -3.39
C PRO A 103 -9.27 -3.04 -3.10
N LEU A 104 -8.83 -3.55 -1.94
CA LEU A 104 -9.10 -4.92 -1.51
C LEU A 104 -10.61 -5.23 -1.54
N ALA A 105 -11.44 -4.29 -1.10
CA ALA A 105 -12.89 -4.41 -1.14
C ALA A 105 -13.44 -4.69 -2.55
N SER A 106 -12.79 -4.17 -3.59
CA SER A 106 -13.16 -4.44 -4.98
C SER A 106 -12.85 -5.88 -5.38
N LEU A 107 -11.69 -6.40 -4.97
CA LEU A 107 -11.34 -7.82 -5.18
C LEU A 107 -12.29 -8.74 -4.41
N MET A 108 -12.64 -8.39 -3.17
CA MET A 108 -13.63 -9.15 -2.37
C MET A 108 -15.01 -9.14 -3.03
N ARG A 109 -15.41 -8.03 -3.66
CA ARG A 109 -16.68 -7.95 -4.41
C ARG A 109 -16.67 -8.86 -5.63
N PHE A 110 -15.56 -8.94 -6.37
CA PHE A 110 -15.40 -9.89 -7.48
C PHE A 110 -15.72 -11.34 -7.04
N TYR A 111 -15.10 -11.78 -5.93
CA TYR A 111 -15.33 -13.12 -5.38
C TYR A 111 -16.81 -13.36 -5.05
N ARG A 112 -17.48 -12.38 -4.43
CA ARG A 112 -18.90 -12.49 -4.07
C ARG A 112 -19.81 -12.64 -5.29
N VAL A 113 -19.58 -11.84 -6.34
CA VAL A 113 -20.36 -11.91 -7.59
C VAL A 113 -20.12 -13.26 -8.29
N THR A 114 -18.87 -13.72 -8.33
CA THR A 114 -18.52 -15.02 -8.92
C THR A 114 -19.15 -16.18 -8.14
N HIS A 115 -19.12 -16.13 -6.81
CA HIS A 115 -19.76 -17.12 -5.95
C HIS A 115 -21.27 -17.17 -6.12
N GLU A 116 -21.95 -16.02 -6.21
CA GLU A 116 -23.40 -15.95 -6.48
C GLU A 116 -23.76 -16.63 -7.80
N LEU A 117 -22.99 -16.36 -8.86
CA LEU A 117 -23.19 -16.98 -10.17
C LEU A 117 -23.01 -18.50 -10.11
N LEU A 118 -21.93 -18.98 -9.50
CA LEU A 118 -21.68 -20.41 -9.36
C LEU A 118 -22.76 -21.08 -8.51
N TRP A 119 -23.27 -20.39 -7.48
CA TRP A 119 -24.37 -20.88 -6.67
C TRP A 119 -25.64 -21.10 -7.49
N GLN A 120 -26.05 -20.09 -8.25
CA GLN A 120 -27.22 -20.15 -9.13
C GLN A 120 -27.05 -21.26 -10.16
N TRP A 121 -25.84 -21.39 -10.74
CA TRP A 121 -25.54 -22.45 -11.69
C TRP A 121 -25.75 -23.84 -11.08
N VAL A 122 -25.20 -24.11 -9.89
CA VAL A 122 -25.37 -25.40 -9.19
C VAL A 122 -26.84 -25.62 -8.79
N TRP A 123 -27.51 -24.58 -8.30
CA TRP A 123 -28.92 -24.62 -7.91
C TRP A 123 -29.81 -25.11 -9.06
N ASP A 124 -29.62 -24.56 -10.26
CA ASP A 124 -30.40 -24.94 -11.43
C ASP A 124 -30.20 -26.42 -11.80
N ARG A 125 -28.96 -26.94 -11.69
CA ARG A 125 -28.69 -28.36 -11.95
C ARG A 125 -29.37 -29.28 -10.95
N ILE A 126 -29.39 -28.90 -9.68
CA ILE A 126 -30.03 -29.70 -8.62
C ILE A 126 -31.55 -29.70 -8.78
N THR A 127 -32.16 -28.55 -9.08
CA THR A 127 -33.61 -28.41 -9.19
C THR A 127 -34.20 -29.01 -10.47
N THR A 128 -33.40 -29.09 -11.54
CA THR A 128 -33.79 -29.77 -12.80
C THR A 128 -33.49 -31.26 -12.82
N ALA A 129 -32.73 -31.79 -11.85
CA ALA A 129 -32.45 -33.22 -11.76
C ALA A 129 -33.74 -34.03 -11.46
N ALA A 130 -33.91 -35.14 -12.18
CA ALA A 130 -35.04 -36.06 -12.03
C ALA A 130 -34.90 -36.96 -10.77
N ILE A 131 -34.86 -36.32 -9.60
CA ILE A 131 -34.73 -36.94 -8.28
C ILE A 131 -35.89 -36.51 -7.36
N GLY A 132 -36.06 -37.20 -6.23
CA GLY A 132 -37.15 -36.89 -5.30
C GLY A 132 -36.97 -35.53 -4.59
N GLN A 133 -38.08 -34.87 -4.25
CA GLN A 133 -38.07 -33.53 -3.61
C GLN A 133 -37.23 -33.49 -2.32
N LYS A 134 -37.28 -34.56 -1.51
CA LYS A 134 -36.42 -34.69 -0.30
C LYS A 134 -34.94 -34.67 -0.67
N GLN A 135 -34.54 -35.45 -1.67
CA GLN A 135 -33.14 -35.52 -2.13
C GLN A 135 -32.67 -34.18 -2.72
N GLN A 136 -33.53 -33.44 -3.43
CA GLN A 136 -33.21 -32.09 -3.89
C GLN A 136 -32.95 -31.14 -2.72
N ALA A 137 -33.83 -31.14 -1.71
CA ALA A 137 -33.67 -30.29 -0.52
C ALA A 137 -32.39 -30.63 0.26
N ASP A 138 -32.10 -31.92 0.43
CA ASP A 138 -30.89 -32.40 1.11
C ASP A 138 -29.63 -32.00 0.32
N ALA A 139 -29.65 -32.13 -1.00
CA ALA A 139 -28.56 -31.70 -1.88
C ALA A 139 -28.31 -30.19 -1.76
N LEU A 140 -29.36 -29.37 -1.87
CA LEU A 140 -29.25 -27.92 -1.77
C LEU A 140 -28.68 -27.49 -0.42
N ARG A 141 -29.20 -28.04 0.69
CA ARG A 141 -28.69 -27.76 2.03
C ARG A 141 -27.19 -28.07 2.14
N LEU A 142 -26.79 -29.23 1.63
CA LEU A 142 -25.42 -29.71 1.69
C LEU A 142 -24.48 -28.82 0.86
N VAL A 143 -24.82 -28.54 -0.40
CA VAL A 143 -23.96 -27.74 -1.28
C VAL A 143 -23.94 -26.27 -0.90
N SER A 144 -25.04 -25.70 -0.38
CA SER A 144 -25.03 -24.36 0.22
C SER A 144 -24.01 -24.27 1.35
N SER A 145 -24.10 -25.18 2.32
CA SER A 145 -23.21 -25.18 3.48
C SER A 145 -21.74 -25.39 3.06
N TRP A 146 -21.50 -26.25 2.07
CA TRP A 146 -20.17 -26.50 1.55
C TRP A 146 -19.59 -25.26 0.86
N MET A 147 -20.34 -24.63 -0.05
CA MET A 147 -19.87 -23.46 -0.79
C MET A 147 -19.71 -22.22 0.09
N PHE A 148 -20.56 -22.05 1.11
CA PHE A 148 -20.35 -20.98 2.10
C PHE A 148 -19.05 -21.17 2.87
N GLY A 149 -18.73 -22.41 3.26
CA GLY A 149 -17.43 -22.73 3.85
C GLY A 149 -16.27 -22.46 2.88
N TYR A 150 -16.45 -22.75 1.60
CA TYR A 150 -15.44 -22.52 0.57
C TYR A 150 -15.18 -21.04 0.34
N VAL A 151 -16.24 -20.25 0.12
CA VAL A 151 -16.09 -18.83 -0.21
C VAL A 151 -15.51 -18.04 0.95
N ASP A 152 -15.87 -18.38 2.19
CA ASP A 152 -15.28 -17.78 3.38
C ASP A 152 -13.78 -18.08 3.46
N ALA A 153 -13.39 -19.35 3.28
CA ALA A 153 -11.99 -19.75 3.28
C ALA A 153 -11.18 -19.15 2.11
N ALA A 154 -11.79 -19.03 0.93
CA ALA A 154 -11.16 -18.44 -0.25
C ALA A 154 -10.97 -16.91 -0.09
N LEU A 155 -11.97 -16.21 0.45
CA LEU A 155 -11.89 -14.78 0.76
C LEU A 155 -10.79 -14.50 1.79
N ASN A 156 -10.76 -15.26 2.90
CA ASN A 156 -9.72 -15.13 3.93
C ASN A 156 -8.31 -15.34 3.35
N ARG A 157 -8.11 -16.33 2.48
CA ARG A 157 -6.81 -16.55 1.81
C ARG A 157 -6.45 -15.45 0.83
N ALA A 158 -7.41 -14.95 0.07
CA ALA A 158 -7.19 -13.85 -0.86
C ALA A 158 -6.83 -12.55 -0.13
N GLU A 159 -7.48 -12.26 1.00
CA GLU A 159 -7.15 -11.13 1.89
C GLU A 159 -5.73 -11.25 2.43
N GLN A 160 -5.38 -12.39 3.06
CA GLN A 160 -4.03 -12.63 3.58
C GLN A 160 -2.94 -12.47 2.50
N ALA A 161 -3.17 -13.03 1.31
CA ALA A 161 -2.23 -12.91 0.20
C ALA A 161 -2.07 -11.46 -0.28
N TYR A 162 -3.18 -10.71 -0.36
CA TYR A 162 -3.16 -9.31 -0.76
C TYR A 162 -2.45 -8.43 0.28
N GLU A 163 -2.72 -8.63 1.57
CA GLU A 163 -2.08 -7.86 2.64
C GLU A 163 -0.59 -8.16 2.74
N ALA A 164 -0.19 -9.42 2.67
CA ALA A 164 1.22 -9.81 2.67
C ALA A 164 1.99 -9.18 1.50
N GLU A 165 1.39 -9.17 0.30
CA GLU A 165 1.98 -8.52 -0.86
C GLU A 165 2.00 -6.99 -0.71
N ARG A 166 0.93 -6.38 -0.17
CA ARG A 166 0.87 -4.94 0.08
C ARG A 166 1.96 -4.52 1.07
N GLU A 167 2.15 -5.28 2.14
CA GLU A 167 3.17 -5.02 3.14
C GLU A 167 4.58 -5.18 2.54
N SER A 168 4.81 -6.25 1.76
CA SER A 168 6.05 -6.47 1.00
C SER A 168 6.34 -5.32 0.04
N TRP A 169 5.34 -4.88 -0.72
CA TRP A 169 5.45 -3.79 -1.69
C TRP A 169 5.74 -2.45 -1.01
N LEU A 170 5.11 -2.16 0.13
CA LEU A 170 5.37 -0.96 0.93
C LEU A 170 6.79 -0.99 1.50
N ARG A 171 7.23 -2.12 2.07
CA ARG A 171 8.61 -2.29 2.57
C ARG A 171 9.64 -2.12 1.46
N ASN A 172 9.45 -2.77 0.32
CA ASN A 172 10.36 -2.66 -0.82
C ASN A 172 10.39 -1.25 -1.41
N THR A 173 9.25 -0.55 -1.45
CA THR A 173 9.19 0.84 -1.92
C THR A 173 9.88 1.80 -0.94
N ALA A 174 9.69 1.60 0.36
CA ALA A 174 10.36 2.39 1.40
C ALA A 174 11.88 2.15 1.42
N ALA A 175 12.32 0.89 1.28
CA ALA A 175 13.72 0.53 1.16
C ALA A 175 14.35 1.13 -0.10
N ALA A 176 13.73 0.95 -1.27
CA ALA A 176 14.21 1.53 -2.53
C ALA A 176 14.31 3.06 -2.50
N ARG A 177 13.39 3.73 -1.77
CA ARG A 177 13.43 5.17 -1.53
C ARG A 177 14.60 5.55 -0.62
N THR A 178 14.79 4.83 0.49
CA THR A 178 15.89 5.07 1.43
C THR A 178 17.23 4.90 0.73
N ASP A 179 17.42 3.79 -0.01
CA ASP A 179 18.62 3.54 -0.79
C ASP A 179 18.87 4.65 -1.85
N ALA A 180 17.80 5.17 -2.46
CA ALA A 180 17.92 6.25 -3.43
C ALA A 180 18.34 7.57 -2.77
N ILE A 181 17.78 7.91 -1.60
CA ILE A 181 18.23 9.08 -0.83
C ILE A 181 19.71 8.91 -0.48
N ASP A 182 20.10 7.77 0.07
CA ASP A 182 21.49 7.49 0.44
C ASP A 182 22.45 7.56 -0.74
N ASP A 183 22.06 7.02 -1.90
CA ASP A 183 22.86 7.10 -3.13
C ASP A 183 23.03 8.54 -3.62
N ILE A 184 22.00 9.38 -3.50
CA ILE A 184 22.09 10.81 -3.88
C ILE A 184 22.96 11.58 -2.88
N LEU A 185 22.74 11.38 -1.58
CA LEU A 185 23.49 12.07 -0.52
C LEU A 185 24.97 11.70 -0.56
N ALA A 186 25.28 10.43 -0.82
CA ALA A 186 26.64 9.91 -0.98
C ALA A 186 27.23 10.12 -2.38
N GLN A 187 26.53 10.83 -3.28
CA GLN A 187 26.98 11.14 -4.65
C GLN A 187 27.27 9.91 -5.52
N ARG A 188 26.62 8.77 -5.23
CA ARG A 188 26.68 7.54 -6.04
C ARG A 188 25.67 7.55 -7.20
N GLU A 189 24.56 8.28 -7.05
CA GLU A 189 23.57 8.45 -8.11
C GLU A 189 24.02 9.50 -9.14
N ARG A 190 23.91 9.16 -10.42
CA ARG A 190 24.30 10.01 -11.57
C ARG A 190 23.17 10.22 -12.58
N ASP A 191 22.08 9.46 -12.47
CA ASP A 191 20.94 9.48 -13.38
C ASP A 191 19.71 10.08 -12.65
N PRO A 192 19.33 11.33 -12.97
CA PRO A 192 18.15 11.98 -12.38
C PRO A 192 16.85 11.23 -12.63
N GLN A 193 16.67 10.60 -13.80
CA GLN A 193 15.46 9.87 -14.14
C GLN A 193 15.35 8.58 -13.31
N ARG A 194 16.46 7.86 -13.14
CA ARG A 194 16.52 6.68 -12.26
C ARG A 194 16.23 7.05 -10.82
N ALA A 195 16.84 8.13 -10.32
CA ALA A 195 16.59 8.68 -9.00
C ALA A 195 15.11 9.03 -8.80
N SER A 196 14.52 9.78 -9.74
CA SER A 196 13.12 10.20 -9.67
C SER A 196 12.16 9.02 -9.57
N LYS A 197 12.43 7.95 -10.32
CA LYS A 197 11.62 6.73 -10.30
C LYS A 197 11.70 5.99 -8.97
N ARG A 198 12.90 5.82 -8.40
CA ARG A 198 13.11 5.15 -7.11
C ARG A 198 12.50 5.95 -5.95
N LEU A 199 12.58 7.28 -6.00
CA LEU A 199 12.01 8.16 -4.99
C LEU A 199 10.49 8.33 -5.12
N ARG A 200 9.93 8.15 -6.33
CA ARG A 200 8.58 8.63 -6.73
C ARG A 200 8.44 10.14 -6.52
N TYR A 201 9.50 10.87 -6.80
CA TYR A 201 9.65 12.30 -6.61
C TYR A 201 10.56 12.82 -7.70
N ASP A 202 10.12 13.84 -8.44
CA ASP A 202 10.89 14.34 -9.59
C ASP A 202 12.06 15.22 -9.13
N VAL A 203 13.27 14.66 -9.08
CA VAL A 203 14.49 15.38 -8.65
C VAL A 203 15.00 16.37 -9.69
N ASN A 204 14.43 16.41 -10.90
CA ASN A 204 14.83 17.36 -11.94
C ASN A 204 14.00 18.65 -11.86
N ARG A 205 13.81 19.16 -10.64
CA ARG A 205 13.05 20.36 -10.33
C ARG A 205 13.85 21.26 -9.39
N HIS A 206 13.25 22.37 -8.98
CA HIS A 206 13.75 23.13 -7.84
C HIS A 206 13.28 22.48 -6.56
N HIS A 207 14.16 22.42 -5.56
CA HIS A 207 13.95 21.76 -4.28
C HIS A 207 14.37 22.66 -3.13
N VAL A 208 13.64 22.58 -2.03
CA VAL A 208 14.05 23.08 -0.71
C VAL A 208 14.06 21.91 0.24
N GLY A 209 15.19 21.74 0.92
CA GLY A 209 15.40 20.73 1.95
C GLY A 209 14.99 21.29 3.30
N VAL A 210 14.26 20.49 4.07
CA VAL A 210 13.73 20.84 5.38
C VAL A 210 14.01 19.68 6.32
N VAL A 211 14.37 19.98 7.56
CA VAL A 211 14.40 18.99 8.64
C VAL A 211 13.49 19.45 9.75
N ALA A 212 12.56 18.60 10.15
CA ALA A 212 11.72 18.81 11.32
C ALA A 212 12.19 17.85 12.42
N TRP A 213 12.23 18.32 13.67
CA TRP A 213 12.55 17.48 14.81
C TRP A 213 11.83 17.95 16.08
N VAL A 214 11.75 17.05 17.05
CA VAL A 214 11.29 17.31 18.42
C VAL A 214 12.39 16.86 19.39
N ASP A 215 12.44 17.46 20.58
CA ASP A 215 13.45 17.11 21.60
C ASP A 215 13.06 15.92 22.46
N ALA A 216 11.76 15.64 22.56
CA ALA A 216 11.19 14.51 23.27
C ALA A 216 10.00 13.94 22.50
N ILE A 217 9.67 12.68 22.78
CA ILE A 217 8.47 12.05 22.23
C ILE A 217 7.25 12.78 22.82
N PRO A 218 6.30 13.27 21.99
CA PRO A 218 5.07 13.89 22.48
C PRO A 218 4.26 12.92 23.34
N GLU A 219 3.41 13.44 24.23
CA GLU A 219 2.54 12.61 25.08
C GLU A 219 1.58 11.71 24.28
N SER A 220 1.26 12.08 23.04
CA SER A 220 0.47 11.27 22.10
C SER A 220 1.20 10.01 21.60
N GLY A 221 2.52 9.89 21.81
CA GLY A 221 3.34 8.77 21.39
C GLY A 221 3.72 8.75 19.90
N ASP A 222 3.13 9.61 19.07
CA ASP A 222 3.33 9.61 17.62
C ASP A 222 4.07 10.86 17.13
N ALA A 223 5.39 10.89 17.41
CA ALA A 223 6.27 11.95 16.94
C ALA A 223 6.31 12.06 15.40
N GLN A 224 6.23 10.94 14.68
CA GLN A 224 6.39 10.93 13.22
C GLN A 224 5.20 11.57 12.49
N SER A 225 3.98 11.38 12.98
CA SER A 225 2.81 12.06 12.44
C SER A 225 2.90 13.57 12.62
N VAL A 226 3.30 14.04 13.81
CA VAL A 226 3.47 15.47 14.10
C VAL A 226 4.55 16.11 13.22
N LEU A 227 5.68 15.41 13.02
CA LEU A 227 6.75 15.87 12.13
C LEU A 227 6.31 15.90 10.65
N SER A 228 5.52 14.91 10.22
CA SER A 228 4.98 14.85 8.85
C SER A 228 3.96 15.94 8.58
N GLU A 229 3.15 16.29 9.59
CA GLU A 229 2.22 17.41 9.54
C GLU A 229 2.96 18.74 9.37
N ALA A 230 3.99 19.00 10.19
CA ALA A 230 4.83 20.20 10.09
C ALA A 230 5.46 20.37 8.69
N LEU A 231 6.03 19.29 8.14
CA LEU A 231 6.62 19.30 6.79
C LEU A 231 5.56 19.54 5.69
N THR A 232 4.33 19.08 5.91
CA THR A 232 3.20 19.29 5.00
C THR A 232 2.73 20.75 5.02
N ILE A 233 2.63 21.35 6.21
CA ILE A 233 2.30 22.77 6.40
C ILE A 233 3.33 23.64 5.67
N LEU A 234 4.62 23.39 5.92
CA LEU A 234 5.72 24.10 5.26
C LEU A 234 5.70 23.93 3.74
N GLY A 235 5.39 22.73 3.25
CA GLY A 235 5.22 22.47 1.83
C GLY A 235 4.17 23.37 1.17
N ARG A 236 3.02 23.54 1.83
CA ARG A 236 1.93 24.41 1.36
C ARG A 236 2.33 25.88 1.38
N GLU A 237 2.90 26.34 2.50
CA GLU A 237 3.33 27.73 2.69
C GLU A 237 4.42 28.16 1.69
N MET A 238 5.32 27.26 1.31
CA MET A 238 6.34 27.53 0.27
C MET A 238 5.81 27.45 -1.17
N GLY A 239 4.53 27.12 -1.37
CA GLY A 239 3.96 26.88 -2.69
C GLY A 239 4.59 25.66 -3.38
N GLY A 240 4.90 24.61 -2.62
CA GLY A 240 5.38 23.35 -3.14
C GLY A 240 4.30 22.59 -3.92
N GLU A 241 4.66 22.07 -5.08
CA GLU A 241 3.80 21.20 -5.88
C GLU A 241 3.86 19.75 -5.39
N THR A 242 5.03 19.30 -4.93
CA THR A 242 5.20 17.96 -4.35
C THR A 242 6.15 18.01 -3.16
N THR A 243 5.86 17.19 -2.14
CA THR A 243 6.69 17.06 -0.93
C THR A 243 7.07 15.61 -0.71
N LEU A 244 8.38 15.33 -0.64
CA LEU A 244 8.92 14.03 -0.24
C LEU A 244 9.24 14.09 1.26
N ILE A 245 8.63 13.22 2.07
CA ILE A 245 8.92 13.10 3.51
C ILE A 245 9.65 11.78 3.76
N HIS A 246 10.73 11.84 4.55
CA HIS A 246 11.56 10.70 4.91
C HIS A 246 11.93 10.74 6.41
N PRO A 247 11.52 9.73 7.20
CA PRO A 247 11.95 9.60 8.59
C PRO A 247 13.47 9.50 8.73
N ALA A 248 14.05 10.21 9.69
CA ALA A 248 15.48 10.18 10.00
C ALA A 248 15.73 9.87 11.49
N GLY A 249 15.03 8.84 11.98
CA GLY A 249 14.98 8.43 13.38
C GLY A 249 13.58 8.65 13.99
N SER A 250 13.42 8.34 15.28
CA SER A 250 12.12 8.48 15.97
C SER A 250 11.71 9.94 16.21
N LEU A 251 12.68 10.85 16.31
CA LEU A 251 12.47 12.26 16.70
C LEU A 251 12.75 13.26 15.57
N ALA A 252 13.03 12.80 14.36
CA ALA A 252 13.32 13.68 13.23
C ALA A 252 12.82 13.12 11.90
N ALA A 253 12.46 14.02 10.99
CA ALA A 253 12.10 13.70 9.61
C ALA A 253 12.66 14.78 8.67
N PHE A 254 13.12 14.36 7.50
CA PHE A 254 13.47 15.26 6.40
C PHE A 254 12.31 15.40 5.42
N GLY A 255 12.19 16.61 4.87
CA GLY A 255 11.29 16.94 3.78
C GLY A 255 12.06 17.55 2.61
N TRP A 256 11.69 17.18 1.38
CA TRP A 256 12.08 17.91 0.17
C TRP A 256 10.85 18.43 -0.53
N ILE A 257 10.73 19.75 -0.61
CA ILE A 257 9.61 20.44 -1.25
C ILE A 257 10.05 20.85 -2.64
N SER A 258 9.33 20.42 -3.68
CA SER A 258 9.63 20.80 -5.06
C SER A 258 8.54 21.61 -5.72
N ARG A 259 8.95 22.41 -6.70
CA ARG A 259 8.07 23.06 -7.69
C ARG A 259 8.84 23.28 -8.99
N GLN A 260 8.13 23.56 -10.09
CA GLN A 260 8.77 23.77 -11.39
C GLN A 260 9.56 25.09 -11.47
N SER A 261 9.07 26.13 -10.79
CA SER A 261 9.71 27.46 -10.78
C SER A 261 10.75 27.60 -9.67
N THR A 262 11.71 28.50 -9.83
CA THR A 262 12.67 28.84 -8.77
C THR A 262 11.94 29.31 -7.52
N PHE A 263 12.33 28.83 -6.34
CA PHE A 263 11.87 29.43 -5.09
C PHE A 263 12.35 30.88 -5.00
N ALA A 264 11.44 31.80 -4.66
CA ALA A 264 11.85 33.12 -4.20
C ALA A 264 12.66 32.96 -2.90
N THR A 265 13.37 34.00 -2.46
CA THR A 265 13.99 33.96 -1.12
C THR A 265 12.91 33.55 -0.11
N ILE A 266 13.15 32.47 0.62
CA ILE A 266 12.19 31.90 1.56
C ILE A 266 12.07 32.85 2.74
N ALA A 267 11.18 33.82 2.60
CA ALA A 267 10.88 34.83 3.60
C ALA A 267 9.82 34.28 4.55
N PHE A 268 10.20 33.32 5.38
CA PHE A 268 9.49 33.16 6.65
C PHE A 268 9.93 34.30 7.55
N ALA A 269 8.99 35.12 8.00
CA ALA A 269 9.29 36.12 9.03
C ALA A 269 9.83 35.37 10.26
N SER A 270 10.93 35.87 10.82
CA SER A 270 11.49 35.30 12.04
C SER A 270 10.45 35.40 13.15
N VAL A 271 10.26 34.33 13.93
CA VAL A 271 9.38 34.34 15.11
C VAL A 271 9.83 35.41 16.13
N ALA A 272 11.09 35.86 16.07
CA ALA A 272 11.60 36.96 16.89
C ALA A 272 10.90 38.31 16.64
N ASP A 273 10.27 38.51 15.47
CA ASP A 273 9.63 39.77 15.09
C ASP A 273 8.11 39.81 15.35
N GLY A 274 7.53 38.76 15.97
CA GLY A 274 6.13 38.76 16.41
C GLY A 274 5.07 38.80 15.30
N ALA A 275 5.44 38.62 14.03
CA ALA A 275 4.51 38.63 12.90
C ALA A 275 4.72 37.42 11.98
N GLY A 276 3.71 36.55 11.88
CA GLY A 276 3.41 35.73 10.69
C GLY A 276 4.40 34.63 10.29
N GLY A 277 4.75 33.72 11.20
CA GLY A 277 5.36 32.43 10.85
C GLY A 277 4.30 31.33 10.58
N PRO A 278 4.66 30.22 9.91
CA PRO A 278 3.75 29.08 9.75
C PRO A 278 3.37 28.53 11.12
N GLU A 279 2.09 28.22 11.31
CA GLU A 279 1.57 27.58 12.53
C GLU A 279 2.08 26.14 12.58
N LEU A 280 3.20 25.92 13.27
CA LEU A 280 3.79 24.59 13.44
C LEU A 280 3.18 23.91 14.67
N PRO A 281 3.02 22.57 14.65
CA PRO A 281 2.60 21.84 15.84
C PRO A 281 3.53 22.11 17.04
N ASP A 282 2.95 22.09 18.24
CA ASP A 282 3.66 22.40 19.47
C ASP A 282 4.92 21.52 19.66
N GLY A 283 6.03 22.17 20.03
CA GLY A 283 7.31 21.51 20.29
C GLY A 283 8.11 21.10 19.04
N VAL A 284 7.57 21.29 17.83
CA VAL A 284 8.32 21.03 16.59
C VAL A 284 9.27 22.18 16.28
N ARG A 285 10.52 21.82 15.99
CA ARG A 285 11.55 22.72 15.48
C ARG A 285 11.94 22.35 14.05
N VAL A 286 12.30 23.35 13.26
CA VAL A 286 12.49 23.23 11.82
C VAL A 286 13.77 23.93 11.37
N GLY A 287 14.51 23.26 10.50
CA GLY A 287 15.70 23.74 9.82
C GLY A 287 15.46 23.75 8.32
N ILE A 288 15.76 24.86 7.65
CA ILE A 288 15.45 25.05 6.21
C ILE A 288 16.75 25.35 5.46
N GLY A 289 17.02 24.60 4.38
CA GLY A 289 18.12 24.86 3.46
C GLY A 289 17.76 25.91 2.40
N GLU A 290 18.74 26.29 1.58
CA GLU A 290 18.48 27.17 0.44
C GLU A 290 17.94 26.38 -0.75
N ALA A 291 17.30 27.05 -1.71
CA ALA A 291 16.74 26.38 -2.87
C ALA A 291 17.86 25.89 -3.82
N GLY A 292 17.75 24.63 -4.25
CA GLY A 292 18.66 24.01 -5.23
C GLY A 292 17.91 23.40 -6.40
N HIS A 293 18.62 22.98 -7.46
CA HIS A 293 18.03 22.28 -8.61
C HIS A 293 18.73 20.93 -8.86
N GLY A 294 17.97 19.93 -9.32
CA GLY A 294 18.55 18.65 -9.72
C GLY A 294 19.03 17.80 -8.54
N LEU A 295 19.80 16.75 -8.86
CA LEU A 295 20.48 15.90 -7.87
C LEU A 295 21.39 16.68 -6.92
N GLN A 296 22.13 17.66 -7.45
CA GLN A 296 23.00 18.51 -6.64
C GLN A 296 22.17 19.34 -5.66
N GLY A 297 21.09 19.95 -6.13
CA GLY A 297 20.17 20.70 -5.29
C GLY A 297 19.55 19.85 -4.20
N PHE A 298 18.99 18.69 -4.56
CA PHE A 298 18.43 17.73 -3.60
C PHE A 298 19.40 17.44 -2.44
N ARG A 299 20.69 17.23 -2.76
CA ARG A 299 21.73 16.99 -1.76
C ARG A 299 22.12 18.24 -0.97
N SER A 300 22.38 19.37 -1.64
CA SER A 300 22.87 20.58 -0.97
C SER A 300 21.85 21.10 0.03
N THR A 301 20.57 21.14 -0.35
CA THR A 301 19.50 21.62 0.51
C THR A 301 19.33 20.77 1.78
N HIS A 302 19.56 19.45 1.68
CA HIS A 302 19.58 18.53 2.82
C HIS A 302 20.73 18.82 3.78
N LEU A 303 21.95 19.03 3.27
CA LEU A 303 23.13 19.33 4.09
C LEU A 303 23.00 20.69 4.80
N GLU A 304 22.42 21.67 4.12
CA GLU A 304 22.14 23.00 4.65
C GLU A 304 21.07 22.94 5.75
N ALA A 305 19.95 22.25 5.51
CA ALA A 305 18.91 22.03 6.52
C ALA A 305 19.47 21.30 7.76
N SER A 306 20.32 20.28 7.55
CA SER A 306 21.01 19.57 8.63
C SER A 306 21.91 20.50 9.45
N SER A 307 22.61 21.42 8.77
CA SER A 307 23.46 22.42 9.43
C SER A 307 22.63 23.44 10.21
N ALA A 308 21.49 23.87 9.68
CA ALA A 308 20.54 24.73 10.39
C ALA A 308 20.02 24.05 11.67
N ARG A 309 19.66 22.77 11.60
CA ARG A 309 19.30 21.97 12.78
C ARG A 309 20.43 21.89 13.81
N ARG A 310 21.67 21.66 13.37
CA ARG A 310 22.83 21.60 14.26
C ARG A 310 22.99 22.91 15.04
N VAL A 311 22.96 24.05 14.36
CA VAL A 311 23.05 25.36 15.01
C VAL A 311 21.88 25.61 15.96
N ALA A 312 20.65 25.32 15.55
CA ALA A 312 19.46 25.47 16.40
C ALA A 312 19.52 24.58 17.65
N SER A 313 20.08 23.38 17.53
CA SER A 313 20.26 22.46 18.66
C SER A 313 21.29 22.99 19.65
N LEU A 314 22.41 23.54 19.16
CA LEU A 314 23.45 24.17 20.01
C LEU A 314 22.95 25.44 20.72
N ALA A 315 22.08 26.21 20.07
CA ALA A 315 21.49 27.41 20.66
C ALA A 315 20.39 27.12 21.71
N GLY A 316 19.89 25.89 21.78
CA GLY A 316 18.89 25.45 22.77
C GLY A 316 17.60 26.27 22.71
N THR A 317 17.13 26.75 23.86
CA THR A 317 15.90 27.56 24.00
C THR A 317 16.00 28.95 23.37
N ARG A 318 17.20 29.39 22.98
CA ARG A 318 17.38 30.68 22.27
C ARG A 318 17.08 30.56 20.78
N ALA A 319 17.02 29.35 20.23
CA ALA A 319 16.59 29.13 18.86
C ALA A 319 15.07 29.22 18.75
N GLY A 320 14.57 29.94 17.74
CA GLY A 320 13.15 29.90 17.40
C GLY A 320 12.73 28.55 16.81
N ALA A 321 11.41 28.37 16.63
CA ALA A 321 10.84 27.17 16.02
C ALA A 321 11.32 26.94 14.56
N LEU A 322 11.77 28.00 13.88
CA LEU A 322 12.24 27.95 12.49
C LEU A 322 13.63 28.58 12.39
N THR A 323 14.57 27.83 11.80
CA THR A 323 15.96 28.26 11.55
C THR A 323 16.29 28.08 10.08
N ARG A 324 16.62 29.17 9.38
CA ARG A 324 17.06 29.12 7.97
C ARG A 324 18.58 29.05 7.90
N TYR A 325 19.10 28.20 7.02
CA TYR A 325 20.54 28.06 6.81
C TYR A 325 21.20 29.39 6.46
N ARG A 326 20.57 30.22 5.62
CA ARG A 326 21.11 31.55 5.25
C ARG A 326 21.34 32.48 6.45
N ASP A 327 20.52 32.40 7.48
CA ASP A 327 20.65 33.23 8.68
C ASP A 327 21.75 32.70 9.62
N VAL A 328 22.09 31.42 9.50
CA VAL A 328 23.06 30.73 10.37
C VAL A 328 24.27 30.18 9.61
N ALA A 329 24.52 30.59 8.37
CA ALA A 329 25.57 30.01 7.53
C ALA A 329 26.97 30.16 8.16
N ILE A 330 27.25 31.32 8.78
CA ILE A 330 28.54 31.56 9.47
C ILE A 330 28.67 30.69 10.73
N PRO A 331 27.71 30.68 11.69
CA PRO A 331 27.70 29.71 12.79
C PRO A 331 27.73 28.24 12.34
N ALA A 332 27.09 27.90 11.21
CA ALA A 332 27.05 26.55 10.67
C ALA A 332 28.42 26.06 10.22
N LEU A 333 29.22 26.93 9.60
CA LEU A 333 30.60 26.65 9.20
C LEU A 333 31.53 26.56 10.43
N ALA A 334 31.34 27.42 11.43
CA ALA A 334 32.11 27.39 12.67
C ALA A 334 31.80 26.17 13.56
N SER A 335 30.58 25.62 13.47
CA SER A 335 30.11 24.46 14.24
C SER A 335 30.41 23.10 13.59
N CYS A 336 31.20 23.06 12.51
CA CYS A 336 31.69 21.81 11.95
C CYS A 336 32.65 21.07 12.91
N ASP A 337 33.27 21.80 13.84
CA ASP A 337 33.96 21.28 15.02
C ASP A 337 33.20 21.70 16.28
N ALA A 338 32.41 20.77 16.83
CA ALA A 338 31.53 21.05 17.98
C ALA A 338 32.32 21.37 19.25
N GLU A 339 33.54 20.86 19.39
CA GLU A 339 34.41 21.07 20.55
C GLU A 339 35.02 22.48 20.51
N GLN A 340 35.44 22.93 19.32
CA GLN A 340 35.94 24.28 19.10
C GLN A 340 34.81 25.34 19.11
N ALA A 341 33.62 25.02 18.63
CA ALA A 341 32.49 25.95 18.65
C ALA A 341 32.03 26.28 20.09
N ALA A 342 32.13 25.32 21.01
CA ALA A 342 31.78 25.52 22.42
C ALA A 342 32.69 26.55 23.12
N SER A 343 33.94 26.74 22.68
CA SER A 343 34.87 27.70 23.32
C SER A 343 34.59 29.18 22.98
N PHE A 344 33.73 29.46 22.00
CA PHE A 344 33.40 30.82 21.55
C PHE A 344 32.03 31.32 22.05
N VAL A 345 31.25 30.47 22.73
CA VAL A 345 29.97 30.84 23.35
C VAL A 345 30.18 30.99 24.85
N LEU A 346 30.75 32.13 25.27
CA LEU A 346 30.73 32.62 26.65
C LEU A 346 29.68 33.71 26.81
#